data_AF-A0A267M3G6-F1
#
_entry.id   AF-A0A267M3G6-F1
#
_cell.length_a   1.000
_cell.length_b   1.000
_cell.length_c   1.000
_cell.angle_alpha   90.00
_cell.angle_beta   90.00
_cell.angle_gamma   90.00
#
_symmetry.space_group_name_H-M   'P 1'
#
loop_
_entity.id
_entity.type
_entity.pdbx_description
1 polymer ?
#
loop_
_entity_poly.entity_id
_entity_poly.type
_entity_poly.pdbx_seq_one_letter_code
_entity_poly.pdbx_strand_id
1 'polypeptide(L)'
;TKMGRRRQFRDNSSWEDLQKKAKGVLQLPEGRYIYSKRKYDVEPVFGHLKNVFGMRRTHLRGKKKVETDVGIAFMMMNLSKYWNRRWSKDQSSLHKNKNNKKKTVKQLKLRVGLIVFWYLKVSFFPDTFTILTFYYRK
;
A
#
# COMPACT_ATOMS: atom_id res chain seq x y z
N THR A 1 -28.54 -58.49 9.99
CA THR A 1 -27.58 -59.45 10.56
C THR A 1 -26.98 -58.88 11.83
N LYS A 2 -27.40 -59.38 13.00
CA LYS A 2 -26.95 -58.89 14.32
C LYS A 2 -25.65 -59.60 14.72
N MET A 3 -24.49 -59.11 14.28
CA MET A 3 -23.17 -59.33 14.92
C MET A 3 -22.08 -58.60 14.11
N GLY A 4 -21.95 -57.30 14.33
CA GLY A 4 -20.78 -56.53 13.90
C GLY A 4 -19.80 -56.43 15.06
N ARG A 5 -18.49 -56.58 14.80
CA ARG A 5 -17.43 -56.45 15.81
C ARG A 5 -17.55 -55.10 16.52
N ARG A 6 -17.58 -55.07 17.86
CA ARG A 6 -17.61 -53.81 18.62
C ARG A 6 -16.34 -53.00 18.30
N ARG A 7 -16.52 -51.70 18.04
CA ARG A 7 -15.41 -50.76 17.86
C ARG A 7 -14.56 -50.77 19.13
N GLN A 8 -13.30 -51.16 19.02
CA GLN A 8 -12.34 -51.04 20.11
C GLN A 8 -11.80 -49.61 20.11
N PHE A 9 -11.92 -48.91 21.24
CA PHE A 9 -11.35 -47.59 21.45
C PHE A 9 -10.06 -47.77 22.26
N ARG A 10 -8.96 -47.23 21.74
CA ARG A 10 -7.67 -47.23 22.43
C ARG A 10 -7.41 -45.81 22.91
N ASP A 11 -7.35 -45.65 24.22
CA ASP A 11 -6.96 -44.38 24.83
C ASP A 11 -5.46 -44.20 24.82
N ASN A 12 -5.03 -42.96 24.57
CA ASN A 12 -3.64 -42.56 24.67
C ASN A 12 -3.49 -41.46 25.72
N SER A 13 -3.07 -41.86 26.91
CA SER A 13 -2.87 -40.97 28.06
C SER A 13 -1.91 -39.81 27.75
N SER A 14 -0.82 -40.08 27.03
CA SER A 14 0.17 -39.05 26.66
C SER A 14 -0.45 -37.94 25.81
N TRP A 15 -1.37 -38.29 24.91
CA TRP A 15 -2.09 -37.31 24.10
C TRP A 15 -3.03 -36.44 24.92
N GLU A 16 -3.73 -37.02 25.90
CA GLU A 16 -4.59 -36.26 26.80
C GLU A 16 -3.80 -35.26 27.63
N ASP A 17 -2.63 -35.64 28.12
CA ASP A 17 -1.76 -34.78 28.90
C ASP A 17 -1.29 -33.57 28.09
N LEU A 18 -0.91 -33.79 26.83
CA LEU A 18 -0.55 -32.71 25.90
C LEU A 18 -1.73 -31.78 25.62
N GLN A 19 -2.95 -32.32 25.44
CA GLN A 19 -4.15 -31.51 25.26
C GLN A 19 -4.49 -30.68 26.51
N LYS A 20 -4.41 -31.27 27.70
CA LYS A 20 -4.63 -30.57 28.98
C LYS A 20 -3.62 -29.44 29.14
N LYS A 21 -2.34 -29.69 28.83
CA LYS A 21 -1.29 -28.66 28.86
C LYS A 21 -1.59 -27.51 27.91
N ALA A 22 -1.94 -27.81 26.65
CA ALA A 22 -2.30 -26.78 25.67
C ALA A 22 -3.54 -25.98 26.08
N LYS A 23 -4.57 -26.66 26.62
CA LYS A 23 -5.79 -26.03 27.12
C LYS A 23 -5.51 -25.11 28.30
N GLY A 24 -4.66 -25.54 29.24
CA GLY A 24 -4.22 -24.73 30.37
C GLY A 24 -3.57 -23.43 29.90
N VAL A 25 -2.64 -23.50 28.96
CA VAL A 25 -1.98 -22.32 28.37
C VAL A 25 -2.99 -21.37 27.71
N LEU A 26 -3.96 -21.89 26.97
CA LEU A 26 -4.99 -21.09 26.31
C LEU A 26 -6.01 -20.46 27.27
N GLN A 27 -6.23 -21.05 28.45
CA GLN A 27 -7.19 -20.56 29.44
C GLN A 27 -6.61 -19.47 30.34
N LEU A 28 -5.29 -19.38 30.47
CA LEU A 28 -4.62 -18.27 31.16
C LEU A 28 -5.06 -16.92 30.55
N PRO A 29 -5.20 -15.85 31.35
CA PRO A 29 -5.61 -14.54 30.86
C PRO A 29 -4.65 -14.00 29.79
N GLU A 30 -3.34 -14.20 29.96
CA GLU A 30 -2.32 -13.84 28.98
C GLU A 30 -2.48 -14.63 27.66
N GLY A 31 -2.69 -15.95 27.77
CA GLY A 31 -2.92 -16.82 26.62
C GLY A 31 -4.16 -16.44 25.83
N ARG A 32 -5.27 -16.13 26.52
CA ARG A 32 -6.49 -15.60 25.90
C ARG A 32 -6.25 -14.26 25.19
N TYR A 33 -5.51 -13.35 25.83
CA TYR A 33 -5.17 -12.07 25.23
C TYR A 33 -4.35 -12.24 23.95
N ILE A 34 -3.30 -13.06 23.96
CA ILE A 34 -2.49 -13.35 22.76
C ILE A 34 -3.35 -14.02 21.68
N TYR A 35 -4.15 -15.02 22.06
CA TYR A 35 -5.01 -15.73 21.12
C TYR A 35 -6.06 -14.82 20.47
N SER A 36 -6.57 -13.82 21.20
CA SER A 36 -7.55 -12.86 20.66
C SER A 36 -6.99 -12.04 19.49
N LYS A 37 -5.68 -11.74 19.47
CA LYS A 37 -5.01 -10.98 18.41
C LYS A 37 -4.94 -11.73 17.08
N ARG A 38 -5.03 -13.07 17.11
CA ARG A 38 -4.99 -13.94 15.94
C ARG A 38 -6.00 -13.53 14.85
N LYS A 39 -7.18 -13.07 15.25
CA LYS A 39 -8.25 -12.61 14.34
C LYS A 39 -7.83 -11.46 13.45
N TYR A 40 -6.98 -10.56 13.97
CA TYR A 40 -6.51 -9.37 13.26
C TYR A 40 -5.19 -9.62 12.53
N ASP A 41 -4.30 -10.41 13.14
CA ASP A 41 -2.94 -10.55 12.61
C ASP A 41 -2.82 -11.76 11.66
N VAL A 42 -3.26 -12.93 12.13
CA VAL A 42 -2.93 -14.22 11.50
C VAL A 42 -4.01 -14.63 10.50
N GLU A 43 -5.28 -14.55 10.89
CA GLU A 43 -6.39 -15.00 10.05
C GLU A 43 -6.50 -14.22 8.73
N PRO A 44 -6.31 -12.90 8.67
CA PRO A 44 -6.40 -12.16 7.41
C PRO A 44 -5.31 -12.56 6.42
N VAL A 45 -4.09 -12.85 6.90
CA VAL A 45 -2.97 -13.30 6.06
C VAL A 45 -3.31 -14.64 5.40
N PHE A 46 -3.78 -15.62 6.18
CA PHE A 46 -4.17 -16.92 5.65
C PHE A 46 -5.44 -16.87 4.79
N GLY A 47 -6.39 -16.01 5.13
CA GLY A 47 -7.57 -15.76 4.30
C GLY A 47 -7.18 -15.20 2.93
N HIS A 48 -6.26 -14.24 2.89
CA HIS A 48 -5.75 -13.67 1.65
C HIS A 48 -4.98 -14.71 0.81
N LEU A 49 -4.16 -15.56 1.43
CA LEU A 49 -3.50 -16.67 0.73
C LEU A 49 -4.49 -17.62 0.07
N LYS A 50 -5.57 -17.98 0.78
CA LYS A 50 -6.59 -18.90 0.25
C LYS A 50 -7.45 -18.27 -0.84
N ASN A 51 -7.89 -17.04 -0.65
CA ASN A 51 -8.89 -16.40 -1.49
C ASN A 51 -8.27 -15.71 -2.71
N VAL A 52 -7.13 -15.03 -2.54
CA VAL A 52 -6.47 -14.27 -3.61
C VAL A 52 -5.44 -15.13 -4.34
N PHE A 53 -4.58 -15.81 -3.60
CA PHE A 53 -3.52 -16.64 -4.19
C PHE A 53 -3.95 -18.09 -4.45
N GLY A 54 -5.15 -18.49 -4.02
CA GLY A 54 -5.67 -19.85 -4.22
C GLY A 54 -4.93 -20.94 -3.42
N MET A 55 -4.04 -20.56 -2.49
CA MET A 55 -3.15 -21.49 -1.78
C MET A 55 -3.91 -22.24 -0.68
N ARG A 56 -4.62 -23.30 -1.06
CA ARG A 56 -5.36 -24.19 -0.13
C ARG A 56 -4.51 -25.35 0.40
N ARG A 57 -3.47 -25.74 -0.33
CA ARG A 57 -2.53 -26.82 0.00
C ARG A 57 -1.14 -26.44 -0.50
N THR A 58 -0.11 -26.94 0.17
CA THR A 58 1.25 -26.83 -0.33
C THR A 58 1.45 -27.78 -1.50
N HIS A 59 2.29 -27.38 -2.45
CA HIS A 59 2.60 -28.22 -3.60
C HIS A 59 3.61 -29.30 -3.23
N LEU A 60 4.56 -28.96 -2.35
CA LEU A 60 5.64 -29.84 -1.94
C LEU A 60 5.27 -30.66 -0.69
N ARG A 61 5.93 -31.81 -0.54
CA ARG A 61 5.83 -32.70 0.63
C ARG A 61 7.18 -32.80 1.36
N GLY A 62 7.12 -32.95 2.67
CA GLY A 62 8.29 -32.98 3.56
C GLY A 62 8.56 -31.63 4.22
N LYS A 63 8.95 -31.65 5.49
CA LYS A 63 9.01 -30.47 6.38
C LYS A 63 9.78 -29.29 5.76
N LYS A 64 11.03 -29.52 5.32
CA LYS A 64 11.89 -28.49 4.73
C LYS A 64 11.31 -27.87 3.46
N LYS A 65 10.73 -28.70 2.59
CA LYS A 65 10.15 -28.23 1.32
C LYS A 65 8.87 -27.43 1.52
N VAL A 66 8.00 -27.89 2.42
CA VAL A 66 6.78 -27.19 2.84
C VAL A 66 7.10 -25.82 3.42
N GLU A 67 8.13 -25.74 4.26
CA GLU A 67 8.59 -24.48 4.84
C GLU A 67 9.05 -23.49 3.75
N THR A 68 9.79 -23.96 2.75
CA THR A 68 10.19 -23.12 1.61
C THR A 68 8.99 -22.62 0.80
N ASP A 69 8.04 -23.51 0.47
CA ASP A 69 6.83 -23.19 -0.29
C ASP A 69 5.99 -22.10 0.39
N VAL A 70 5.74 -22.27 1.69
CA VAL A 70 5.01 -21.29 2.51
C VAL A 70 5.80 -19.98 2.66
N GLY A 71 7.13 -20.06 2.82
CA GLY A 71 8.00 -18.88 2.90
C GLY A 71 7.95 -18.01 1.64
N ILE A 72 7.98 -18.65 0.46
CA ILE A 72 7.83 -17.96 -0.84
C ILE A 72 6.47 -17.26 -0.92
N ALA A 73 5.40 -17.94 -0.50
CA ALA A 73 4.06 -17.35 -0.50
C ALA A 73 3.99 -16.08 0.37
N PHE A 74 4.60 -16.09 1.56
CA PHE A 74 4.67 -14.91 2.41
C PHE A 74 5.54 -13.79 1.83
N MET A 75 6.67 -14.11 1.20
CA MET A 75 7.49 -13.11 0.50
C MET A 75 6.71 -12.43 -0.62
N MET A 76 6.00 -13.21 -1.44
CA MET A 76 5.13 -12.69 -2.50
C MET A 76 4.05 -11.75 -1.94
N MET A 77 3.41 -12.11 -0.83
CA MET A 77 2.43 -11.23 -0.17
C MET A 77 3.04 -9.90 0.28
N ASN A 78 4.22 -9.95 0.90
CA ASN A 78 4.91 -8.76 1.37
C ASN A 78 5.30 -7.84 0.21
N LEU A 79 5.78 -8.41 -0.90
CA LEU A 79 6.08 -7.66 -2.13
C LEU A 79 4.82 -7.01 -2.72
N SER A 80 3.70 -7.73 -2.77
CA SER A 80 2.41 -7.18 -3.22
C SER A 80 1.97 -5.98 -2.36
N LYS A 81 2.07 -6.10 -1.03
CA LYS A 81 1.80 -4.99 -0.11
C LYS A 81 2.75 -3.81 -0.31
N TYR A 82 4.04 -4.07 -0.51
CA TYR A 82 5.04 -3.05 -0.74
C TYR A 82 4.76 -2.27 -2.03
N TRP A 83 4.48 -2.98 -3.13
CA TRP A 83 4.17 -2.37 -4.41
C TRP A 83 2.95 -1.46 -4.33
N ASN A 84 1.85 -1.92 -3.71
CA ASN A 84 0.64 -1.13 -3.56
C ASN A 84 0.87 0.17 -2.76
N ARG A 85 1.71 0.12 -1.71
CA ARG A 85 2.10 1.31 -0.93
C ARG A 85 2.98 2.26 -1.74
N ARG A 86 3.90 1.73 -2.53
CA ARG A 86 4.84 2.53 -3.34
C ARG A 86 4.15 3.19 -4.52
N TRP A 87 3.31 2.45 -5.25
CA TRP A 87 2.56 2.92 -6.41
C TRP A 87 1.65 4.10 -6.08
N SER A 88 0.94 4.06 -4.95
CA SER A 88 0.09 5.18 -4.51
C SER A 88 0.91 6.47 -4.28
N LYS A 89 2.10 6.34 -3.69
CA LYS A 89 3.00 7.49 -3.48
C LYS A 89 3.51 8.04 -4.80
N ASP A 90 3.91 7.18 -5.74
CA ASP A 90 4.38 7.61 -7.06
C ASP A 90 3.28 8.30 -7.87
N GLN A 91 2.05 7.80 -7.84
CA GLN A 91 0.91 8.48 -8.49
C GLN A 91 0.69 9.88 -7.92
N SER A 92 0.75 10.01 -6.59
CA SER A 92 0.59 11.31 -5.91
C SER A 92 1.74 12.29 -6.20
N SER A 93 2.98 11.80 -6.30
CA SER A 93 4.16 12.63 -6.59
C SER A 93 4.18 13.07 -8.06
N LEU A 94 3.83 12.17 -8.99
CA LEU A 94 3.67 12.48 -10.41
C LEU A 94 2.56 13.52 -10.64
N HIS A 95 1.42 13.38 -9.96
CA HIS A 95 0.32 14.34 -10.05
C HIS A 95 0.72 15.73 -9.51
N LYS A 96 1.39 15.80 -8.35
CA LYS A 96 1.91 17.06 -7.78
C LYS A 96 2.89 17.73 -8.74
N ASN A 97 3.82 16.98 -9.33
CA ASN A 97 4.80 17.53 -10.26
C ASN A 97 4.13 18.05 -11.55
N LYS A 98 3.13 17.35 -12.08
CA LYS A 98 2.32 17.82 -13.22
C LYS A 98 1.59 19.13 -12.93
N ASN A 99 1.04 19.29 -11.71
CA ASN A 99 0.37 20.53 -11.30
C ASN A 99 1.35 21.69 -11.13
N ASN A 100 2.54 21.43 -10.59
CA ASN A 100 3.60 22.44 -10.48
C ASN A 100 4.09 22.87 -11.87
N LYS A 101 4.33 21.93 -12.78
CA LYS A 101 4.71 22.23 -14.18
C LYS A 101 3.61 23.00 -14.92
N LYS A 102 2.33 22.68 -14.70
CA LYS A 102 1.21 23.45 -15.25
C LYS A 102 1.14 24.86 -14.67
N LYS A 103 1.37 25.03 -13.36
CA LYS A 103 1.44 26.33 -12.70
C LYS A 103 2.59 27.18 -13.24
N THR A 104 3.78 26.62 -13.42
CA THR A 104 4.92 27.36 -13.99
C THR A 104 4.67 27.77 -15.44
N VAL A 105 4.07 26.91 -16.26
CA VAL A 105 3.68 27.27 -17.64
C VAL A 105 2.62 28.37 -17.67
N LYS A 106 1.62 28.33 -16.78
CA LYS A 106 0.62 29.42 -16.65
C LYS A 106 1.27 30.73 -16.24
N GLN A 107 2.17 30.71 -15.26
CA GLN A 107 2.92 31.90 -14.80
C GLN A 107 3.81 32.48 -15.90
N LEU A 108 4.51 31.63 -16.67
CA LEU A 108 5.29 32.06 -17.84
C LEU A 108 4.41 32.71 -18.92
N LYS A 109 3.25 32.12 -19.23
CA LYS A 109 2.30 32.72 -20.20
C LYS A 109 1.81 34.10 -19.76
N LEU A 110 1.49 34.27 -18.46
CA LEU A 110 1.10 35.57 -17.91
C LEU A 110 2.22 36.61 -17.99
N ARG A 111 3.47 36.21 -17.66
CA ARG A 111 4.63 37.10 -17.74
C ARG A 111 4.92 37.56 -19.18
N VAL A 112 4.87 36.66 -20.16
CA VAL A 112 5.06 37.01 -21.57
C VAL A 112 3.96 37.96 -22.05
N GLY A 113 2.70 37.71 -21.67
CA GLY A 113 1.58 38.60 -22.00
C GLY A 113 1.76 40.03 -21.47
N LEU A 114 2.22 40.18 -20.21
CA LEU A 114 2.51 41.49 -19.62
C LEU A 114 3.64 42.24 -20.35
N ILE A 115 4.71 41.53 -20.72
CA ILE A 115 5.82 42.12 -21.48
C ILE A 115 5.33 42.66 -22.83
N VAL A 116 4.61 41.83 -23.60
CA VAL A 116 4.07 42.24 -24.91
C VAL A 116 3.12 43.43 -24.78
N PHE A 117 2.25 43.44 -23.76
CA PHE A 117 1.34 44.56 -23.49
C PHE A 117 2.09 45.86 -23.16
N TRP A 118 3.18 45.79 -22.41
CA TRP A 118 4.00 46.95 -22.05
C TRP A 118 4.66 47.57 -23.29
N TYR A 119 5.25 46.74 -24.16
CA TYR A 119 5.83 47.18 -25.43
C TYR A 119 4.78 47.80 -26.36
N LEU A 120 3.59 47.19 -26.49
CA LEU A 120 2.50 47.74 -27.30
C LEU A 120 2.10 49.15 -26.82
N LYS A 121 2.07 49.38 -25.50
CA LYS A 121 1.74 50.69 -24.94
C LYS A 121 2.83 51.74 -25.21
N VAL A 122 4.10 51.35 -25.15
CA VAL A 122 5.23 52.23 -25.52
C VAL A 122 5.18 52.57 -27.01
N SER A 123 4.83 51.59 -27.86
CA SER A 123 4.69 51.81 -29.31
C SER A 123 3.45 52.62 -29.71
N PHE A 124 2.39 52.63 -28.91
CA PHE A 124 1.14 53.37 -29.18
C PHE A 124 1.22 54.85 -28.75
N PHE A 125 2.22 55.24 -27.94
CA PHE A 125 2.48 56.63 -27.54
C PHE A 125 3.98 57.00 -27.67
N PRO A 126 4.56 57.06 -28.88
CA PRO A 126 5.96 57.46 -29.02
C PRO A 126 6.19 58.98 -28.91
N ASP A 127 5.19 59.83 -29.20
CA ASP A 127 5.49 61.23 -29.60
C ASP A 127 4.87 62.35 -28.76
N THR A 128 4.29 62.12 -27.58
CA THR A 128 3.84 63.25 -26.73
C THR A 128 4.91 63.73 -25.74
N PHE A 129 5.87 62.88 -25.37
CA PHE A 129 6.89 63.23 -24.38
C PHE A 129 8.10 63.98 -24.98
N THR A 130 8.43 63.74 -26.25
CA THR A 130 9.52 64.41 -26.98
C THR A 130 9.14 65.82 -27.43
N ILE A 131 7.84 66.09 -27.67
CA ILE A 131 7.35 67.42 -28.05
C ILE A 131 7.37 68.39 -26.86
N LEU A 132 7.12 67.91 -25.63
CA LEU A 132 7.08 68.78 -24.45
C LEU A 132 8.48 69.24 -23.97
N THR A 133 9.52 68.42 -24.15
CA THR A 133 10.90 68.80 -23.81
C THR A 133 11.49 69.81 -24.79
N PHE A 134 10.98 69.89 -26.02
CA PHE A 134 11.38 70.92 -26.99
C PHE A 134 10.66 72.26 -26.75
N TYR A 135 9.41 72.23 -26.27
CA TYR A 135 8.61 73.45 -26.07
C TYR A 135 9.02 74.27 -24.82
N TYR A 136 9.59 73.63 -23.79
CA TYR A 136 10.06 74.32 -22.57
C TYR A 136 11.53 74.77 -22.60
N ARG A 137 12.23 74.58 -23.72
CA ARG A 137 13.62 75.00 -23.94
C ARG A 137 13.70 76.15 -24.96
N LYS A 138 12.88 77.18 -24.76
CA LYS A 138 13.00 78.47 -25.44
C LYS A 138 12.70 79.60 -24.47
#